data_AF-A0A8B8TJP5-F1
#
_entry.id   AF-A0A8B8TJP5-F1
#
_cell.length_a   1.000
_cell.length_b   1.000
_cell.length_c   1.000
_cell.angle_alpha   90.00
_cell.angle_beta   90.00
_cell.angle_gamma   90.00
#
_symmetry.space_group_name_H-M   'P 1'
#
loop_
_entity.id
_entity.type
_entity.pdbx_description
1 polymer ?
#
loop_
_entity_poly.entity_id
_entity_poly.type
_entity_poly.pdbx_seq_one_letter_code
_entity_poly.pdbx_strand_id
1 'polypeptide(L)'
;MARQDLTRMQMELNTMKANFGDVVPRRDFEMQEKTNKDLQEQLDSLKDDYEEVRKEHEMLLQLHMSTLRERDQFYAELQEIQRTSTPRPDWSKCEDVVAGGQDRWHVLAEGKNSDQLVDVLLEEIGEGLLREKDFFPGLGYGESIPAFLQFDGIVENKKPTKKDVVNILKDAWKERIAEEQKEKFSDFFFNFLERRFGPSDAMAWAYTIFEYIKLFHSNEVMSQFYAVLMGKRKESVYIKQKETIAQLLKEMTHADSQNEGLLTMEQLSTVLRSTFPFKKDEKIQELMEAGGWHPSSSNADLVNYRLLFMEDEEGQSVPFLQKLWEQYLNEKDEYLYELKQELGLELHDKVTLPKLHEALMTIDPSLDKQTLNGYLSQAFQFPVTELPEEGEEKEEGTVIQLQTALEQLQMSDVRRMGPREQEPAT
;
A
#
# COMPACT_ATOMS: atom_id res chain seq x y z
N MET A 1 -95.97 -3.89 -77.72
CA MET A 1 -95.60 -3.99 -76.30
C MET A 1 -94.20 -4.56 -76.11
N ALA A 2 -93.91 -5.83 -76.48
CA ALA A 2 -92.60 -6.47 -76.22
C ALA A 2 -91.34 -5.72 -76.70
N ARG A 3 -91.39 -5.00 -77.84
CA ARG A 3 -90.24 -4.22 -78.35
C ARG A 3 -89.94 -2.98 -77.52
N GLN A 4 -90.95 -2.28 -77.00
CA GLN A 4 -90.76 -1.07 -76.19
C GLN A 4 -90.23 -1.38 -74.79
N ASP A 5 -90.62 -2.52 -74.21
CA ASP A 5 -90.12 -2.96 -72.91
C ASP A 5 -88.64 -3.39 -73.00
N LEU A 6 -88.24 -4.00 -74.11
CA LEU A 6 -86.84 -4.40 -74.36
C LEU A 6 -85.93 -3.18 -74.53
N THR A 7 -86.38 -2.14 -75.25
CA THR A 7 -85.62 -0.89 -75.38
C THR A 7 -85.47 -0.17 -74.04
N ARG A 8 -86.50 -0.20 -73.19
CA ARG A 8 -86.47 0.39 -71.85
C ARG A 8 -85.47 -0.33 -70.94
N MET A 9 -85.53 -1.66 -70.89
CA MET A 9 -84.56 -2.46 -70.14
C MET A 9 -83.12 -2.27 -70.65
N GLN A 10 -82.92 -2.14 -71.97
CA GLN A 10 -81.60 -1.86 -72.54
C GLN A 10 -81.07 -0.49 -72.09
N MET A 11 -81.94 0.52 -72.02
CA MET A 11 -81.60 1.87 -71.59
C MET A 11 -81.29 1.92 -70.08
N GLU A 12 -82.08 1.22 -69.27
CA GLU A 12 -81.84 1.07 -67.82
C GLU A 12 -80.53 0.31 -67.55
N LEU A 13 -80.24 -0.76 -68.29
CA LEU A 13 -78.98 -1.51 -68.18
C LEU A 13 -77.77 -0.65 -68.57
N ASN A 14 -77.88 0.14 -69.63
CA ASN A 14 -76.82 1.05 -70.04
C ASN A 14 -76.62 2.19 -69.03
N THR A 15 -77.70 2.69 -68.43
CA THR A 15 -77.64 3.69 -67.37
C THR A 15 -77.01 3.11 -66.10
N MET A 16 -77.36 1.87 -65.74
CA MET A 16 -76.72 1.14 -64.64
C MET A 16 -75.22 0.92 -64.93
N LYS A 17 -74.84 0.45 -66.12
CA LYS A 17 -73.43 0.28 -66.49
C LYS A 17 -72.64 1.60 -66.48
N ALA A 18 -73.25 2.71 -66.92
CA ALA A 18 -72.61 4.02 -66.85
C ALA A 18 -72.45 4.53 -65.41
N ASN A 19 -73.44 4.27 -64.54
CA ASN A 19 -73.41 4.70 -63.14
C ASN A 19 -72.49 3.83 -62.25
N PHE A 20 -72.26 2.57 -62.62
CA PHE A 20 -71.40 1.63 -61.86
C PHE A 20 -70.03 1.39 -62.49
N GLY A 21 -69.77 1.93 -63.68
CA GLY A 21 -68.50 1.74 -64.40
C GLY A 21 -67.30 2.43 -63.76
N ASP A 22 -67.54 3.42 -62.89
CA ASP A 22 -66.51 4.26 -62.24
C ASP A 22 -66.46 4.06 -60.72
N VAL A 23 -67.09 2.99 -60.22
CA VAL A 23 -67.20 2.72 -58.78
C VAL A 23 -66.20 1.63 -58.41
N VAL A 24 -65.24 1.96 -57.54
CA VAL A 24 -64.26 0.99 -57.04
C VAL A 24 -65.01 -0.15 -56.33
N PRO A 25 -64.82 -1.42 -56.72
CA PRO A 25 -65.41 -2.53 -56.03
C PRO A 25 -65.06 -2.47 -54.55
N ARG A 26 -66.07 -2.55 -53.68
CA ARG A 26 -65.91 -2.40 -52.22
C ARG A 26 -64.77 -3.23 -51.64
N ARG A 27 -64.57 -4.45 -52.16
CA ARG A 27 -63.46 -5.34 -51.78
C ARG A 27 -62.08 -4.73 -52.06
N ASP A 28 -61.92 -4.08 -53.20
CA ASP A 28 -60.64 -3.50 -53.62
C ASP A 28 -60.38 -2.18 -52.86
N PHE A 29 -61.44 -1.43 -52.53
CA PHE A 29 -61.37 -0.29 -51.60
C PHE A 29 -60.94 -0.72 -50.19
N GLU A 30 -61.60 -1.74 -49.61
CA GLU A 30 -61.26 -2.28 -48.29
C GLU A 30 -59.83 -2.87 -48.26
N MET A 31 -59.37 -3.46 -49.36
CA MET A 31 -57.99 -3.95 -49.50
C MET A 31 -56.97 -2.80 -49.55
N GLN A 32 -57.26 -1.74 -50.30
CA GLN A 32 -56.41 -0.55 -50.37
C GLN A 32 -56.39 0.20 -49.04
N GLU A 33 -57.52 0.31 -48.34
CA GLU A 33 -57.62 0.91 -47.02
C GLU A 33 -56.76 0.15 -45.99
N LYS A 34 -56.83 -1.19 -45.99
CA LYS A 34 -55.96 -2.02 -45.16
C LYS A 34 -54.48 -1.82 -45.50
N THR A 35 -54.13 -1.80 -46.78
CA THR A 35 -52.74 -1.61 -47.24
C THR A 35 -52.21 -0.23 -46.82
N ASN A 36 -53.01 0.82 -46.96
CA ASN A 36 -52.63 2.16 -46.52
C ASN A 36 -52.42 2.21 -45.00
N LYS A 37 -53.26 1.51 -44.24
CA LYS A 37 -53.12 1.43 -42.78
C LYS A 37 -51.82 0.73 -42.38
N ASP A 38 -51.53 -0.43 -42.96
CA ASP A 38 -50.27 -1.16 -42.71
C ASP A 38 -49.04 -0.31 -43.11
N LEU A 39 -49.10 0.38 -44.25
CA LEU A 39 -48.03 1.29 -44.68
C LEU A 39 -47.86 2.47 -43.72
N GLN A 40 -48.95 3.03 -43.21
CA GLN A 40 -48.90 4.12 -42.24
C GLN A 40 -48.23 3.67 -40.94
N GLU A 41 -48.58 2.48 -40.43
CA GLU A 41 -47.96 1.89 -39.24
C GLU A 41 -46.46 1.64 -39.45
N GLN A 42 -46.05 1.15 -40.62
CA GLN A 42 -44.62 0.99 -40.96
C GLN A 42 -43.87 2.32 -41.04
N LEU A 43 -44.52 3.36 -41.59
CA LEU A 43 -43.93 4.68 -41.74
C LEU A 43 -43.73 5.35 -40.38
N ASP A 44 -44.66 5.15 -39.46
CA ASP A 44 -44.55 5.68 -38.10
C ASP A 44 -43.48 4.93 -37.29
N SER A 45 -43.41 3.59 -37.41
CA SER A 45 -42.29 2.81 -36.83
C SER A 45 -40.92 3.26 -37.34
N LEU A 46 -40.79 3.50 -38.66
CA LEU A 46 -39.50 3.90 -39.24
C LEU A 46 -39.09 5.32 -38.81
N LYS A 47 -40.05 6.20 -38.54
CA LYS A 47 -39.75 7.53 -37.98
C LYS A 47 -39.22 7.44 -36.56
N ASP A 48 -39.82 6.57 -35.74
CA ASP A 48 -39.38 6.35 -34.36
C ASP A 48 -37.94 5.80 -34.34
N ASP A 49 -37.66 4.78 -35.16
CA ASP A 49 -36.30 4.22 -35.31
C ASP A 49 -35.29 5.28 -35.79
N TYR A 50 -35.67 6.12 -36.76
CA TYR A 50 -34.82 7.20 -37.25
C TYR A 50 -34.49 8.23 -36.15
N GLU A 51 -35.47 8.56 -35.32
CA GLU A 51 -35.28 9.50 -34.22
C GLU A 51 -34.39 8.91 -33.10
N GLU A 52 -34.48 7.60 -32.85
CA GLU A 52 -33.59 6.89 -31.94
C GLU A 52 -32.15 6.90 -32.45
N VAL A 53 -31.91 6.49 -33.69
CA VAL A 53 -30.57 6.49 -34.31
C VAL A 53 -29.96 7.90 -34.32
N ARG A 54 -30.78 8.94 -34.55
CA ARG A 54 -30.31 10.33 -34.50
C ARG A 54 -29.80 10.70 -33.09
N LYS A 55 -30.52 10.30 -32.03
CA LYS A 55 -30.11 10.54 -30.64
C LYS A 55 -28.82 9.81 -30.30
N GLU A 56 -28.70 8.54 -30.69
CA GLU A 56 -27.48 7.76 -30.49
C GLU A 56 -26.27 8.38 -31.19
N HIS A 57 -26.45 8.83 -32.43
CA HIS A 57 -25.40 9.51 -33.18
C HIS A 57 -24.93 10.79 -32.49
N GLU A 58 -25.85 11.58 -31.96
CA GLU A 58 -25.53 12.82 -31.24
C GLU A 58 -24.78 12.54 -29.93
N MET A 59 -25.20 11.51 -29.17
CA MET A 59 -24.47 11.07 -27.98
C MET A 59 -23.05 10.57 -28.32
N LEU A 60 -22.93 9.76 -29.39
CA LEU A 60 -21.63 9.24 -29.83
C LEU A 60 -20.69 10.36 -30.28
N LEU A 61 -21.23 11.39 -30.95
CA LEU A 61 -20.47 12.56 -31.36
C LEU A 61 -19.97 13.37 -30.15
N GLN A 62 -20.81 13.55 -29.14
CA GLN A 62 -20.40 14.19 -27.88
C GLN A 62 -19.29 13.42 -27.18
N LEU A 63 -19.44 12.08 -27.08
CA LEU A 63 -18.42 11.22 -26.49
C LEU A 63 -17.09 11.33 -27.26
N HIS A 64 -17.13 11.22 -28.59
CA HIS A 64 -15.94 11.35 -29.43
C HIS A 64 -15.23 12.69 -29.22
N MET A 65 -15.99 13.79 -29.13
CA MET A 65 -15.43 15.12 -28.87
C MET A 65 -14.82 15.24 -27.47
N SER A 66 -15.40 14.60 -26.45
CA SER A 66 -14.81 14.57 -25.11
C SER A 66 -13.50 13.79 -25.08
N THR A 67 -13.45 12.60 -25.68
CA THR A 67 -12.25 11.77 -25.77
C THR A 67 -11.13 12.45 -26.55
N LEU A 68 -11.45 13.19 -27.62
CA LEU A 68 -10.46 13.99 -28.34
C LEU A 68 -9.84 15.08 -27.46
N ARG A 69 -10.64 15.77 -26.64
CA ARG A 69 -10.12 16.79 -25.71
C ARG A 69 -9.23 16.18 -24.63
N GLU A 70 -9.64 15.05 -24.05
CA GLU A 70 -8.84 14.32 -23.07
C GLU A 70 -7.50 13.89 -23.66
N ARG A 71 -7.51 13.33 -24.87
CA ARG A 71 -6.28 12.97 -25.59
C ARG A 71 -5.36 14.17 -25.78
N ASP A 72 -5.90 15.31 -26.22
CA ASP A 72 -5.10 16.52 -26.46
C ASP A 72 -4.55 17.10 -25.16
N GLN A 73 -5.32 17.03 -24.08
CA GLN A 73 -4.88 17.41 -22.73
C GLN A 73 -3.74 16.51 -22.25
N PHE A 74 -3.90 15.19 -22.32
CA PHE A 74 -2.85 14.24 -21.95
C PHE A 74 -1.58 14.43 -22.77
N TYR A 75 -1.72 14.73 -24.07
CA TYR A 75 -0.56 15.00 -24.92
C TYR A 75 0.19 16.28 -24.48
N ALA A 76 -0.54 17.34 -24.13
CA ALA A 76 0.06 18.57 -23.61
C ALA A 76 0.74 18.36 -22.25
N GLU A 77 0.10 17.65 -21.33
CA GLU A 77 0.67 17.29 -20.02
C GLU A 77 1.95 16.45 -20.18
N LEU A 78 1.94 15.47 -21.07
CA LEU A 78 3.11 14.62 -21.35
C LEU A 78 4.27 15.44 -21.93
N GLN A 79 3.98 16.39 -22.83
CA GLN A 79 5.00 17.29 -23.37
C GLN A 79 5.59 18.21 -22.28
N GLU A 80 4.77 18.71 -21.36
CA GLU A 80 5.24 19.54 -20.26
C GLU A 80 6.10 18.73 -19.27
N ILE A 81 5.69 17.51 -18.94
CA ILE A 81 6.50 16.58 -18.12
C ILE A 81 7.84 16.31 -18.79
N GLN A 82 7.87 16.05 -20.10
CA GLN A 82 9.13 15.82 -20.83
C GLN A 82 10.07 17.05 -20.80
N ARG A 83 9.52 18.27 -20.82
CA ARG A 83 10.33 19.51 -20.78
C ARG A 83 10.85 19.82 -19.39
N THR A 84 10.10 19.47 -18.36
CA THR A 84 10.40 19.79 -16.95
C THR A 84 11.14 18.68 -16.23
N SER A 85 11.13 17.45 -16.77
CA SER A 85 11.85 16.32 -16.20
C SER A 85 13.36 16.51 -16.34
N THR A 86 14.06 16.48 -15.21
CA THR A 86 15.51 16.27 -15.21
C THR A 86 15.80 14.90 -15.85
N PRO A 87 16.74 14.80 -16.81
CA PRO A 87 17.05 13.52 -17.45
C PRO A 87 17.48 12.51 -16.39
N ARG A 88 16.88 11.30 -16.45
CA ARG A 88 17.18 10.21 -15.53
C ARG A 88 18.68 9.89 -15.59
N PRO A 89 19.35 9.66 -14.45
CA PRO A 89 20.75 9.26 -14.45
C PRO A 89 20.97 8.00 -15.29
N ASP A 90 22.09 7.96 -16.00
CA ASP A 90 22.53 6.77 -16.70
C ASP A 90 23.23 5.83 -15.71
N TRP A 91 22.46 4.88 -15.18
CA TRP A 91 22.89 3.93 -14.15
C TRP A 91 23.91 2.90 -14.65
N SER A 92 24.05 2.71 -15.97
CA SER A 92 25.07 1.81 -16.52
C SER A 92 26.49 2.24 -16.15
N LYS A 93 26.71 3.54 -15.91
CA LYS A 93 28.01 4.08 -15.49
C LYS A 93 28.45 3.62 -14.10
N CYS A 94 27.52 3.15 -13.27
CA CYS A 94 27.85 2.66 -11.93
C CYS A 94 28.57 1.31 -11.98
N GLU A 95 28.43 0.55 -13.07
CA GLU A 95 29.14 -0.72 -13.28
C GLU A 95 30.67 -0.56 -13.20
N ASP A 96 31.20 0.60 -13.61
CA ASP A 96 32.64 0.89 -13.62
C ASP A 96 33.16 1.45 -12.28
N VAL A 97 32.27 1.95 -11.42
CA VAL A 97 32.63 2.68 -10.19
C VAL A 97 32.42 1.83 -8.94
N VAL A 98 31.41 0.95 -8.95
CA VAL A 98 31.09 0.10 -7.81
C VAL A 98 32.12 -1.03 -7.67
N ALA A 99 32.60 -1.24 -6.44
CA ALA A 99 33.59 -2.26 -6.15
C ALA A 99 33.01 -3.66 -6.40
N GLY A 100 33.55 -4.41 -7.36
CA GLY A 100 32.98 -5.69 -7.81
C GLY A 100 32.37 -5.63 -9.22
N GLY A 101 32.32 -4.44 -9.82
CA GLY A 101 32.04 -4.25 -11.23
C GLY A 101 30.59 -4.53 -11.63
N GLN A 102 30.42 -4.84 -12.91
CA GLN A 102 29.13 -5.07 -13.55
C GLN A 102 28.26 -6.13 -12.83
N ASP A 103 28.85 -7.28 -12.45
CA ASP A 103 28.09 -8.37 -11.84
C ASP A 103 27.46 -7.98 -10.49
N ARG A 104 28.22 -7.27 -9.65
CA ARG A 104 27.71 -6.78 -8.36
C ARG A 104 26.65 -5.70 -8.58
N TRP A 105 26.88 -4.78 -9.54
CA TRP A 105 25.91 -3.73 -9.83
C TRP A 105 24.58 -4.28 -10.31
N HIS A 106 24.56 -5.32 -11.17
CA HIS A 106 23.32 -5.94 -11.62
C HIS A 106 22.51 -6.52 -10.46
N VAL A 107 23.18 -7.23 -9.53
CA VAL A 107 22.53 -7.77 -8.33
C VAL A 107 22.00 -6.64 -7.44
N LEU A 108 22.77 -5.56 -7.27
CA LEU A 108 22.36 -4.42 -6.47
C LEU A 108 21.23 -3.60 -7.12
N ALA A 109 21.17 -3.54 -8.44
CA ALA A 109 20.21 -2.74 -9.18
C ALA A 109 18.90 -3.47 -9.48
N GLU A 110 18.89 -4.80 -9.38
CA GLU A 110 17.74 -5.64 -9.70
C GLU A 110 16.50 -5.21 -8.91
N GLY A 111 15.39 -4.99 -9.63
CA GLY A 111 14.09 -4.62 -9.06
C GLY A 111 14.00 -3.21 -8.48
N LYS A 112 15.06 -2.38 -8.55
CA LYS A 112 15.09 -1.05 -7.94
C LYS A 112 14.71 0.06 -8.92
N ASN A 113 13.98 1.06 -8.41
CA ASN A 113 13.73 2.29 -9.15
C ASN A 113 14.92 3.27 -9.03
N SER A 114 14.94 4.35 -9.82
CA SER A 114 16.09 5.27 -9.80
C SER A 114 16.33 6.00 -8.48
N ASP A 115 15.30 6.22 -7.67
CA ASP A 115 15.48 6.84 -6.34
C ASP A 115 16.20 5.86 -5.40
N GLN A 116 15.74 4.60 -5.38
CA GLN A 116 16.39 3.52 -4.63
C GLN A 116 17.82 3.24 -5.10
N LEU A 117 18.12 3.42 -6.39
CA LEU A 117 19.48 3.28 -6.92
C LEU A 117 20.43 4.39 -6.43
N VAL A 118 19.91 5.58 -6.13
CA VAL A 118 20.71 6.64 -5.49
C VAL A 118 21.15 6.18 -4.11
N ASP A 119 20.22 5.64 -3.31
CA ASP A 119 20.54 5.16 -1.95
C ASP A 119 21.58 4.05 -1.98
N VAL A 120 21.42 3.06 -2.86
CA VAL A 120 22.40 1.98 -3.06
C VAL A 120 23.77 2.53 -3.43
N LEU A 121 23.84 3.51 -4.34
CA LEU A 121 25.11 4.09 -4.75
C LEU A 121 25.77 4.88 -3.60
N LEU A 122 25.00 5.65 -2.84
CA LEU A 122 25.50 6.38 -1.66
C LEU A 122 26.03 5.42 -0.59
N GLU A 123 25.38 4.29 -0.39
CA GLU A 123 25.83 3.23 0.51
C GLU A 123 27.14 2.59 0.05
N GLU A 124 27.27 2.23 -1.24
CA GLU A 124 28.50 1.63 -1.78
C GLU A 124 29.70 2.60 -1.73
N ILE A 125 29.49 3.88 -2.08
CA ILE A 125 30.53 4.91 -1.95
C ILE A 125 30.89 5.13 -0.48
N GLY A 126 29.87 5.24 0.38
CA GLY A 126 30.06 5.44 1.81
C GLY A 126 30.79 4.27 2.47
N GLU A 127 30.55 3.03 2.02
CA GLU A 127 31.23 1.84 2.54
C GLU A 127 32.73 1.91 2.24
N GLY A 128 33.09 2.28 1.01
CA GLY A 128 34.49 2.50 0.62
C GLY A 128 35.18 3.52 1.51
N LEU A 129 34.56 4.69 1.69
CA LEU A 129 35.07 5.76 2.55
C LEU A 129 35.17 5.34 4.02
N LEU A 130 34.20 4.56 4.50
CA LEU A 130 34.18 4.07 5.87
C LEU A 130 35.32 3.07 6.11
N ARG A 131 35.63 2.20 5.15
CA ARG A 131 36.76 1.26 5.23
C ARG A 131 38.12 1.95 5.19
N GLU A 132 38.24 3.07 4.47
CA GLU A 132 39.47 3.87 4.43
C GLU A 132 39.72 4.64 5.73
N LYS A 133 38.67 4.94 6.50
CA LYS A 133 38.78 5.68 7.76
C LYS A 133 39.30 4.79 8.89
N ASP A 134 40.51 5.05 9.38
CA ASP A 134 41.10 4.29 10.50
C ASP A 134 40.53 4.68 11.86
N PHE A 135 40.10 5.94 12.01
CA PHE A 135 39.64 6.47 13.30
C PHE A 135 38.45 7.42 13.15
N PHE A 136 37.58 7.41 14.15
CA PHE A 136 36.49 8.35 14.34
C PHE A 136 36.86 9.41 15.38
N PRO A 137 36.53 10.69 15.14
CA PRO A 137 36.56 11.68 16.20
C PRO A 137 35.41 11.40 17.17
N GLY A 138 35.70 11.44 18.46
CA GLY A 138 34.69 11.40 19.51
C GLY A 138 33.72 12.59 19.38
N LEU A 139 32.44 12.34 19.65
CA LEU A 139 31.38 13.35 19.55
C LEU A 139 31.36 14.27 20.79
N GLY A 140 31.95 13.83 21.90
CA GLY A 140 31.97 14.54 23.19
C GLY A 140 30.74 14.29 24.07
N TYR A 141 30.57 15.12 25.09
CA TYR A 141 29.60 14.92 26.19
C TYR A 141 28.39 15.86 26.14
N GLY A 142 28.04 16.38 24.96
CA GLY A 142 26.87 17.24 24.79
C GLY A 142 25.55 16.50 25.07
N GLU A 143 24.54 17.22 25.58
CA GLU A 143 23.22 16.64 25.91
C GLU A 143 22.49 16.02 24.70
N SER A 144 22.79 16.48 23.48
CA SER A 144 22.24 15.92 22.24
C SER A 144 22.92 14.62 21.78
N ILE A 145 23.99 14.20 22.45
CA ILE A 145 24.78 13.02 22.07
C ILE A 145 24.30 11.84 22.91
N PRO A 146 23.88 10.74 22.28
CA PRO A 146 23.48 9.54 23.02
C PRO A 146 24.59 9.02 23.93
N ALA A 147 24.23 8.58 25.13
CA ALA A 147 25.18 8.13 26.16
C ALA A 147 26.19 7.08 25.64
N PHE A 148 25.73 6.15 24.80
CA PHE A 148 26.57 5.10 24.21
C PHE A 148 27.63 5.61 23.21
N LEU A 149 27.59 6.90 22.84
CA LEU A 149 28.57 7.58 21.99
C LEU A 149 29.31 8.71 22.73
N GLN A 150 28.99 8.98 23.99
CA GLN A 150 29.63 10.07 24.73
C GLN A 150 31.09 9.71 25.05
N PHE A 151 31.99 10.27 24.26
CA PHE A 151 33.42 10.02 24.35
C PHE A 151 34.19 11.21 23.79
N ASP A 152 35.19 11.66 24.54
CA ASP A 152 36.18 12.63 24.08
C ASP A 152 37.45 11.90 23.64
N GLY A 153 37.90 12.16 22.41
CA GLY A 153 39.16 11.63 21.89
C GLY A 153 39.02 11.03 20.50
N ILE A 154 39.86 10.04 20.21
CA ILE A 154 39.91 9.35 18.92
C ILE A 154 39.56 7.89 19.18
N VAL A 155 38.66 7.36 18.36
CA VAL A 155 38.12 6.01 18.48
C VAL A 155 38.53 5.20 17.25
N GLU A 156 39.10 4.01 17.45
CA GLU A 156 39.50 3.13 16.34
C GLU A 156 38.27 2.62 15.57
N ASN A 157 38.32 2.66 14.24
CA ASN A 157 37.36 1.96 13.39
C ASN A 157 37.74 0.49 13.30
N LYS A 158 36.84 -0.40 13.73
CA LYS A 158 37.08 -1.86 13.74
C LYS A 158 36.96 -2.51 12.36
N LYS A 159 36.48 -1.78 11.34
CA LYS A 159 36.37 -2.20 9.94
C LYS A 159 35.74 -3.60 9.72
N PRO A 160 34.58 -3.92 10.33
CA PRO A 160 33.88 -5.18 10.11
C PRO A 160 33.34 -5.28 8.67
N THR A 161 33.01 -6.49 8.22
CA THR A 161 32.16 -6.63 7.02
C THR A 161 30.71 -6.32 7.35
N LYS A 162 29.89 -6.01 6.33
CA LYS A 162 28.44 -5.79 6.51
C LYS A 162 27.76 -6.99 7.18
N LYS A 163 28.13 -8.21 6.76
CA LYS A 163 27.71 -9.47 7.38
C LYS A 163 28.05 -9.56 8.87
N ASP A 164 29.26 -9.14 9.27
CA ASP A 164 29.65 -9.16 10.68
C ASP A 164 28.80 -8.22 11.51
N VAL A 165 28.54 -7.00 11.01
CA VAL A 165 27.66 -6.04 11.69
C VAL A 165 26.26 -6.64 11.84
N VAL A 166 25.67 -7.18 10.77
CA VAL A 166 24.35 -7.81 10.81
C VAL A 166 24.27 -8.93 11.84
N ASN A 167 25.30 -9.78 11.92
CA ASN A 167 25.36 -10.85 12.91
C ASN A 167 25.42 -10.30 14.35
N ILE A 168 26.22 -9.25 14.58
CA ILE A 168 26.28 -8.57 15.89
C ILE A 168 24.91 -8.01 16.28
N LEU A 169 24.22 -7.34 15.35
CA LEU A 169 22.88 -6.78 15.60
C LEU A 169 21.84 -7.87 15.87
N LYS A 170 21.86 -8.98 15.12
CA LYS A 170 20.98 -10.13 15.34
C LYS A 170 21.20 -10.77 16.71
N ASP A 171 22.45 -10.89 17.13
CA ASP A 171 22.78 -11.42 18.46
C ASP A 171 22.35 -10.46 19.57
N ALA A 172 22.54 -9.15 19.39
CA ALA A 172 22.05 -8.13 20.33
C ALA A 172 20.53 -8.23 20.50
N TRP A 173 19.78 -8.40 19.40
CA TRP A 173 18.34 -8.61 19.47
C TRP A 173 17.93 -9.89 20.18
N LYS A 174 18.63 -11.01 19.92
CA LYS A 174 18.35 -12.28 20.61
C LYS A 174 18.53 -12.14 22.13
N GLU A 175 19.62 -11.51 22.56
CA GLU A 175 19.90 -11.26 23.97
C GLU A 175 18.86 -10.29 24.56
N ARG A 176 18.48 -9.24 23.82
CA ARG A 176 17.46 -8.28 24.27
C ARG A 176 16.10 -8.91 24.48
N ILE A 177 15.68 -9.82 23.59
CA ILE A 177 14.38 -10.51 23.70
C ILE A 177 14.38 -11.48 24.88
N ALA A 178 15.54 -12.08 25.22
CA ALA A 178 15.68 -13.00 26.34
C ALA A 178 15.83 -12.28 27.70
N GLU A 179 16.11 -10.98 27.70
CA GLU A 179 16.36 -10.20 28.90
C GLU A 179 15.06 -9.91 29.67
N GLU A 180 15.01 -10.30 30.95
CA GLU A 180 13.86 -10.07 31.81
C GLU A 180 13.79 -8.62 32.33
N GLN A 181 14.96 -7.99 32.51
CA GLN A 181 15.08 -6.65 33.10
C GLN A 181 15.24 -5.59 32.00
N LYS A 182 14.20 -4.80 31.77
CA LYS A 182 14.18 -3.83 30.67
C LYS A 182 14.84 -2.52 31.07
N GLU A 183 16.16 -2.45 30.93
CA GLU A 183 16.86 -1.17 30.86
C GLU A 183 16.58 -0.44 29.53
N LYS A 184 17.02 0.81 29.37
CA LYS A 184 16.86 1.53 28.09
C LYS A 184 17.66 0.83 27.00
N PHE A 185 17.14 0.79 25.78
CA PHE A 185 17.78 0.09 24.67
C PHE A 185 19.23 0.57 24.40
N SER A 186 19.50 1.87 24.52
CA SER A 186 20.85 2.43 24.37
C SER A 186 21.84 1.88 25.39
N ASP A 187 21.38 1.71 26.63
CA ASP A 187 22.20 1.28 27.76
C ASP A 187 22.44 -0.23 27.64
N PHE A 188 21.38 -0.98 27.32
CA PHE A 188 21.47 -2.40 26.96
C PHE A 188 22.48 -2.64 25.83
N PHE A 189 22.39 -1.88 24.74
CA PHE A 189 23.26 -2.10 23.59
C PHE A 189 24.73 -1.86 23.95
N PHE A 190 25.03 -0.82 24.73
CA PHE A 190 26.39 -0.56 25.18
C PHE A 190 26.90 -1.66 26.13
N ASN A 191 26.08 -2.07 27.10
CA ASN A 191 26.40 -3.18 28.01
C ASN A 191 26.66 -4.50 27.25
N PHE A 192 25.87 -4.77 26.21
CA PHE A 192 26.08 -5.91 25.31
C PHE A 192 27.46 -5.84 24.62
N LEU A 193 27.86 -4.67 24.13
CA LEU A 193 29.19 -4.50 23.52
C LEU A 193 30.32 -4.69 24.54
N GLU A 194 30.16 -4.18 25.77
CA GLU A 194 31.12 -4.42 26.85
C GLU A 194 31.25 -5.91 27.19
N ARG A 195 30.14 -6.64 27.27
CA ARG A 195 30.14 -8.10 27.50
C ARG A 195 30.81 -8.86 26.35
N ARG A 196 30.53 -8.47 25.11
CA ARG A 196 30.98 -9.20 23.91
C ARG A 196 32.44 -8.92 23.53
N PHE A 197 32.87 -7.67 23.62
CA PHE A 197 34.18 -7.23 23.13
C PHE A 197 35.11 -6.74 24.25
N GLY A 198 34.60 -6.62 25.47
CA GLY A 198 35.35 -6.09 26.61
C GLY A 198 35.24 -4.56 26.72
N PRO A 199 35.44 -4.02 27.94
CA PRO A 199 35.25 -2.60 28.23
C PRO A 199 36.24 -1.68 27.48
N SER A 200 37.41 -2.20 27.08
CA SER A 200 38.40 -1.44 26.31
C SER A 200 37.97 -1.16 24.87
N ASP A 201 37.23 -2.10 24.26
CA ASP A 201 36.88 -2.05 22.84
C ASP A 201 35.41 -1.70 22.59
N ALA A 202 34.57 -1.73 23.62
CA ALA A 202 33.13 -1.46 23.51
C ALA A 202 32.82 -0.12 22.84
N MET A 203 33.54 0.94 23.21
CA MET A 203 33.36 2.27 22.62
C MET A 203 33.76 2.29 21.13
N ALA A 204 34.83 1.60 20.77
CA ALA A 204 35.26 1.47 19.38
C ALA A 204 34.26 0.71 18.51
N TRP A 205 33.69 -0.36 19.06
CA TRP A 205 32.59 -1.07 18.42
C TRP A 205 31.30 -0.24 18.36
N ALA A 206 30.99 0.55 19.39
CA ALA A 206 29.80 1.41 19.40
C ALA A 206 29.85 2.43 18.27
N TYR A 207 30.97 3.15 18.12
CA TYR A 207 31.18 4.08 17.00
C TYR A 207 31.18 3.39 15.64
N THR A 208 31.88 2.26 15.53
CA THR A 208 31.96 1.51 14.28
C THR A 208 30.56 1.05 13.85
N ILE A 209 29.81 0.37 14.71
CA ILE A 209 28.46 -0.11 14.40
C ILE A 209 27.53 1.07 14.11
N PHE A 210 27.62 2.15 14.90
CA PHE A 210 26.79 3.33 14.70
C PHE A 210 26.97 3.96 13.31
N GLU A 211 28.20 4.10 12.83
CA GLU A 211 28.46 4.63 11.49
C GLU A 211 27.98 3.67 10.39
N TYR A 212 28.07 2.35 10.60
CA TYR A 212 27.51 1.37 9.65
C TYR A 212 25.97 1.46 9.58
N ILE A 213 25.28 1.41 10.71
CA ILE A 213 23.80 1.41 10.70
C ILE A 213 23.22 2.77 10.29
N LYS A 214 23.99 3.85 10.44
CA LYS A 214 23.66 5.17 9.92
C LYS A 214 23.90 5.28 8.41
N LEU A 215 24.78 4.47 7.84
CA LEU A 215 25.06 4.47 6.41
C LEU A 215 24.04 3.63 5.63
N PHE A 216 23.83 2.38 6.06
CA PHE A 216 23.04 1.38 5.32
C PHE A 216 21.55 1.41 5.67
N HIS A 217 20.81 2.36 5.11
CA HIS A 217 19.37 2.51 5.31
C HIS A 217 18.56 1.48 4.52
N SER A 218 19.08 1.00 3.39
CA SER A 218 18.45 -0.03 2.56
C SER A 218 18.47 -1.41 3.24
N ASN A 219 19.28 -1.59 4.29
CA ASN A 219 19.35 -2.83 5.04
C ASN A 219 18.31 -2.83 6.15
N GLU A 220 17.36 -3.77 6.10
CA GLU A 220 16.26 -3.82 7.06
C GLU A 220 16.75 -4.00 8.50
N VAL A 221 17.72 -4.89 8.74
CA VAL A 221 18.25 -5.15 10.08
C VAL A 221 18.93 -3.89 10.65
N MET A 222 19.78 -3.23 9.87
CA MET A 222 20.50 -2.04 10.31
C MET A 222 19.58 -0.84 10.49
N SER A 223 18.67 -0.58 9.54
CA SER A 223 17.74 0.54 9.61
C SER A 223 16.76 0.42 10.80
N GLN A 224 16.23 -0.77 11.06
CA GLN A 224 15.39 -1.02 12.24
C GLN A 224 16.19 -0.84 13.54
N PHE A 225 17.41 -1.38 13.61
CA PHE A 225 18.26 -1.22 14.79
C PHE A 225 18.58 0.25 15.06
N TYR A 226 18.95 1.00 14.01
CA TYR A 226 19.22 2.43 14.10
C TYR A 226 17.98 3.23 14.55
N ALA A 227 16.80 2.91 14.00
CA ALA A 227 15.57 3.57 14.38
C ALA A 227 15.25 3.38 15.88
N VAL A 228 15.45 2.17 16.40
CA VAL A 228 15.25 1.89 17.83
C VAL A 228 16.33 2.56 18.69
N LEU A 229 17.60 2.44 18.29
CA LEU A 229 18.73 3.01 19.01
C LEU A 229 18.65 4.53 19.14
N MET A 230 18.13 5.21 18.10
CA MET A 230 17.92 6.65 18.08
C MET A 230 16.56 7.09 18.64
N GLY A 231 15.77 6.14 19.17
CA GLY A 231 14.44 6.43 19.72
C GLY A 231 13.39 6.85 18.70
N LYS A 232 13.65 6.66 17.40
CA LYS A 232 12.69 6.91 16.30
C LYS A 232 11.66 5.79 16.14
N ARG A 233 11.84 4.67 16.83
CA ARG A 233 10.94 3.52 16.88
C ARG A 233 11.04 2.83 18.23
N LYS A 234 9.94 2.34 18.77
CA LYS A 234 9.92 1.55 20.01
C LYS A 234 10.28 0.10 19.71
N GLU A 235 10.95 -0.54 20.67
CA GLU A 235 11.31 -1.97 20.62
C GLU A 235 10.09 -2.88 20.39
N SER A 236 8.92 -2.49 20.91
CA SER A 236 7.68 -3.24 20.76
C SER A 236 7.29 -3.47 19.30
N VAL A 237 7.65 -2.55 18.40
CA VAL A 237 7.38 -2.69 16.96
C VAL A 237 8.17 -3.87 16.40
N TYR A 238 9.46 -3.99 16.73
CA TYR A 238 10.29 -5.10 16.29
C TYR A 238 9.78 -6.44 16.85
N ILE A 239 9.41 -6.46 18.13
CA ILE A 239 8.82 -7.66 18.76
C ILE A 239 7.53 -8.06 18.03
N LYS A 240 6.65 -7.10 17.74
CA LYS A 240 5.41 -7.37 16.99
C LYS A 240 5.67 -7.90 15.60
N GLN A 241 6.65 -7.35 14.87
CA GLN A 241 7.02 -7.85 13.55
C GLN A 241 7.47 -9.31 13.61
N LYS A 242 8.29 -9.69 14.60
CA LYS A 242 8.69 -11.09 14.81
C LYS A 242 7.50 -11.99 15.17
N GLU A 243 6.57 -11.52 16.00
CA GLU A 243 5.33 -12.25 16.30
C GLU A 243 4.46 -12.46 15.06
N THR A 244 4.32 -11.43 14.22
CA THR A 244 3.56 -11.51 12.95
C THR A 244 4.19 -12.53 12.01
N ILE A 245 5.52 -12.51 11.84
CA ILE A 245 6.22 -13.53 11.04
C ILE A 245 5.98 -14.93 11.62
N ALA A 246 6.14 -15.09 12.94
CA ALA A 246 5.97 -16.40 13.59
C ALA A 246 4.54 -16.93 13.44
N GLN A 247 3.54 -16.06 13.56
CA GLN A 247 2.14 -16.41 13.36
C GLN A 247 1.86 -16.79 11.90
N LEU A 248 2.34 -16.01 10.93
CA LEU A 248 2.17 -16.31 9.52
C LEU A 248 2.83 -17.65 9.14
N LEU A 249 4.06 -17.89 9.60
CA LEU A 249 4.76 -19.15 9.37
C LEU A 249 4.01 -20.33 9.99
N LYS A 250 3.43 -20.14 11.19
CA LYS A 250 2.61 -21.16 11.85
C LYS A 250 1.36 -21.51 11.04
N GLU A 251 0.64 -20.51 10.52
CA GLU A 251 -0.55 -20.74 9.69
C GLU A 251 -0.18 -21.43 8.36
N MET A 252 0.93 -21.02 7.73
CA MET A 252 1.44 -21.70 6.53
C MET A 252 1.83 -23.15 6.80
N THR A 253 2.49 -23.42 7.94
CA THR A 253 2.84 -24.78 8.36
C THR A 253 1.60 -25.61 8.65
N HIS A 254 0.53 -25.01 9.18
CA HIS A 254 -0.74 -25.70 9.41
C HIS A 254 -1.47 -26.06 8.11
N ALA A 255 -1.41 -25.18 7.10
CA ALA A 255 -1.96 -25.44 5.77
C ALA A 255 -1.16 -26.50 5.00
N ASP A 256 0.13 -26.64 5.27
CA ASP A 256 1.03 -27.65 4.69
C ASP A 256 0.83 -29.02 5.37
N SER A 257 -0.27 -29.69 5.03
CA SER A 257 -0.63 -31.00 5.60
C SER A 257 0.42 -32.10 5.43
N GLN A 258 1.32 -31.97 4.44
CA GLN A 258 2.39 -32.94 4.16
C GLN A 258 3.74 -32.54 4.81
N ASN A 259 3.82 -31.32 5.36
CA ASN A 259 5.04 -30.73 5.95
C ASN A 259 6.24 -30.70 4.98
N GLU A 260 5.97 -30.57 3.67
CA GLU A 260 7.00 -30.57 2.63
C GLU A 260 7.67 -29.19 2.46
N GLY A 261 7.12 -28.15 3.10
CA GLY A 261 7.54 -26.77 2.87
C GLY A 261 6.87 -26.14 1.64
N LEU A 262 5.80 -26.75 1.12
CA LEU A 262 5.11 -26.34 -0.09
C LEU A 262 3.64 -26.03 0.20
N LEU A 263 3.12 -24.98 -0.44
CA LEU A 263 1.69 -24.66 -0.46
C LEU A 263 1.24 -24.45 -1.91
N THR A 264 -0.02 -24.70 -2.20
CA THR A 264 -0.61 -24.22 -3.46
C THR A 264 -0.85 -22.70 -3.39
N MET A 265 -0.93 -22.04 -4.54
CA MET A 265 -1.27 -20.61 -4.59
C MET A 265 -2.64 -20.30 -3.92
N GLU A 266 -3.60 -21.21 -4.05
CA GLU A 266 -4.89 -21.10 -3.36
C GLU A 266 -4.75 -21.17 -1.83
N GLN A 267 -3.92 -22.09 -1.33
CA GLN A 267 -3.63 -22.20 0.11
C GLN A 267 -2.91 -20.97 0.63
N LEU A 268 -1.90 -20.48 -0.11
CA LEU A 268 -1.19 -19.25 0.26
C LEU A 268 -2.15 -18.06 0.36
N SER A 269 -3.01 -17.86 -0.63
CA SER A 269 -4.02 -16.79 -0.64
C SER A 269 -4.96 -16.90 0.56
N THR A 270 -5.42 -18.11 0.87
CA THR A 270 -6.29 -18.38 2.03
C THR A 270 -5.60 -18.05 3.35
N VAL A 271 -4.33 -18.42 3.51
CA VAL A 271 -3.52 -18.12 4.70
C VAL A 271 -3.30 -16.61 4.85
N LEU A 272 -2.99 -15.90 3.76
CA LEU A 272 -2.81 -14.45 3.81
C LEU A 272 -4.09 -13.73 4.20
N ARG A 273 -5.23 -14.10 3.61
CA ARG A 273 -6.54 -13.49 3.91
C ARG A 273 -7.00 -13.75 5.35
N SER A 274 -6.73 -14.95 5.88
CA SER A 274 -7.05 -15.28 7.26
C SER A 274 -6.11 -14.60 8.27
N THR A 275 -4.83 -14.45 7.93
CA THR A 275 -3.84 -13.78 8.80
C THR A 275 -4.01 -12.25 8.78
N PHE A 276 -4.44 -11.68 7.65
CA PHE A 276 -4.63 -10.25 7.45
C PHE A 276 -6.05 -9.92 6.96
N PRO A 277 -7.07 -10.09 7.82
CA PRO A 277 -8.48 -9.97 7.42
C PRO A 277 -8.90 -8.58 6.97
N PHE A 278 -8.13 -7.54 7.29
CA PHE A 278 -8.42 -6.14 6.95
C PHE A 278 -7.61 -5.62 5.77
N LYS A 279 -6.73 -6.43 5.18
CA LYS A 279 -6.03 -6.05 3.96
C LYS A 279 -6.98 -6.17 2.77
N LYS A 280 -6.95 -5.15 1.91
CA LYS A 280 -7.69 -5.16 0.65
C LYS A 280 -7.18 -6.25 -0.29
N ASP A 281 -8.03 -6.69 -1.20
CA ASP A 281 -7.71 -7.72 -2.17
C ASP A 281 -6.49 -7.35 -3.03
N GLU A 282 -6.34 -6.07 -3.40
CA GLU A 282 -5.17 -5.59 -4.14
C GLU A 282 -3.89 -5.74 -3.31
N LYS A 283 -3.96 -5.54 -1.98
CA LYS A 283 -2.81 -5.69 -1.09
C LYS A 283 -2.45 -7.15 -0.84
N ILE A 284 -3.45 -8.03 -0.76
CA ILE A 284 -3.21 -9.48 -0.73
C ILE A 284 -2.57 -9.92 -2.06
N GLN A 285 -3.05 -9.40 -3.18
CA GLN A 285 -2.54 -9.70 -4.51
C GLN A 285 -1.06 -9.25 -4.67
N GLU A 286 -0.70 -8.05 -4.21
CA GLU A 286 0.69 -7.59 -4.18
C GLU A 286 1.60 -8.53 -3.36
N LEU A 287 1.11 -9.09 -2.25
CA LEU A 287 1.87 -10.08 -1.45
C LEU A 287 1.99 -11.42 -2.18
N MET A 288 0.94 -11.87 -2.87
CA MET A 288 0.98 -13.06 -3.72
C MET A 288 2.04 -12.90 -4.82
N GLU A 289 2.06 -11.76 -5.50
CA GLU A 289 3.04 -11.43 -6.55
C GLU A 289 4.46 -11.42 -6.01
N ALA A 290 4.69 -10.78 -4.86
CA ALA A 290 5.98 -10.80 -4.17
C ALA A 290 6.40 -12.20 -3.69
N GLY A 291 5.43 -13.11 -3.52
CA GLY A 291 5.64 -14.53 -3.23
C GLY A 291 5.86 -15.41 -4.47
N GLY A 292 5.85 -14.85 -5.67
CA GLY A 292 6.08 -15.55 -6.93
C GLY A 292 4.82 -15.92 -7.72
N TRP A 293 3.65 -15.40 -7.36
CA TRP A 293 2.44 -15.54 -8.17
C TRP A 293 2.48 -14.63 -9.40
N HIS A 294 2.04 -15.13 -10.56
CA HIS A 294 1.89 -14.37 -11.80
C HIS A 294 0.50 -14.61 -12.42
N PRO A 295 0.02 -13.76 -13.35
CA PRO A 295 -1.28 -13.95 -14.01
C PRO A 295 -1.42 -15.28 -14.76
N SER A 296 -0.31 -15.90 -15.13
CA SER A 296 -0.26 -17.23 -15.74
C SER A 296 -0.24 -18.38 -14.72
N SER A 297 -0.12 -18.09 -13.43
CA SER A 297 -0.07 -19.09 -12.38
C SER A 297 -1.44 -19.75 -12.19
N SER A 298 -1.43 -21.08 -12.10
CA SER A 298 -2.59 -21.87 -11.71
C SER A 298 -2.77 -21.84 -10.19
N ASN A 299 -4.00 -21.97 -9.72
CA ASN A 299 -4.30 -22.15 -8.29
C ASN A 299 -3.60 -23.37 -7.68
N ALA A 300 -3.27 -24.38 -8.51
CA ALA A 300 -2.56 -25.59 -8.12
C ALA A 300 -1.02 -25.45 -8.15
N ASP A 301 -0.49 -24.33 -8.62
CA ASP A 301 0.96 -24.10 -8.64
C ASP A 301 1.50 -24.06 -7.22
N LEU A 302 2.68 -24.66 -7.02
CA LEU A 302 3.29 -24.81 -5.72
C LEU A 302 4.30 -23.69 -5.45
N VAL A 303 4.26 -23.15 -4.24
CA VAL A 303 5.21 -22.17 -3.71
C VAL A 303 5.93 -22.76 -2.51
N ASN A 304 7.25 -22.59 -2.46
CA ASN A 304 8.03 -22.95 -1.28
C ASN A 304 7.97 -21.82 -0.25
N TYR A 305 7.02 -21.92 0.68
CA TYR A 305 6.77 -20.86 1.65
C TYR A 305 7.94 -20.65 2.61
N ARG A 306 8.80 -21.65 2.82
CA ARG A 306 9.99 -21.50 3.69
C ARG A 306 10.97 -20.48 3.09
N LEU A 307 11.04 -20.38 1.77
CA LEU A 307 11.90 -19.40 1.09
C LEU A 307 11.40 -17.96 1.24
N LEU A 308 10.10 -17.76 1.50
CA LEU A 308 9.50 -16.44 1.69
C LEU A 308 10.00 -15.71 2.95
N PHE A 309 10.63 -16.44 3.87
CA PHE A 309 11.14 -15.90 5.14
C PHE A 309 12.66 -15.93 5.23
N MET A 310 13.34 -16.23 4.12
CA MET A 310 14.80 -16.25 4.09
C MET A 310 15.36 -14.83 4.06
N GLU A 311 16.49 -14.68 4.73
CA GLU A 311 17.35 -13.50 4.64
C GLU A 311 18.69 -13.96 4.05
N ASP A 312 19.32 -13.12 3.25
CA ASP A 312 20.67 -13.39 2.76
C ASP A 312 21.72 -13.22 3.88
N GLU A 313 23.00 -13.44 3.54
CA GLU A 313 24.09 -13.32 4.51
C GLU A 313 24.28 -11.89 5.05
N GLU A 314 23.81 -10.88 4.32
CA GLU A 314 23.84 -9.48 4.70
C GLU A 314 22.53 -9.04 5.39
N GLY A 315 21.62 -9.97 5.69
CA GLY A 315 20.36 -9.67 6.36
C GLY A 315 19.34 -8.95 5.49
N GLN A 316 19.48 -9.00 4.16
CA GLN A 316 18.42 -8.54 3.27
C GLN A 316 17.35 -9.62 3.16
N SER A 317 16.11 -9.22 3.42
CA SER A 317 14.95 -10.09 3.28
C SER A 317 14.50 -10.20 1.82
N VAL A 318 13.89 -11.33 1.47
CA VAL A 318 13.29 -11.55 0.14
C VAL A 318 12.14 -10.57 -0.14
N PRO A 319 11.77 -10.35 -1.42
CA PRO A 319 10.73 -9.37 -1.81
C PRO A 319 9.40 -9.50 -1.07
N PHE A 320 8.99 -10.72 -0.73
CA PHE A 320 7.78 -10.98 0.05
C PHE A 320 7.77 -10.26 1.42
N LEU A 321 8.84 -10.39 2.20
CA LEU A 321 8.96 -9.73 3.51
C LEU A 321 9.10 -8.22 3.37
N GLN A 322 9.88 -7.76 2.38
CA GLN A 322 9.99 -6.33 2.09
C GLN A 322 8.61 -5.73 1.80
N LYS A 323 7.81 -6.40 0.97
CA LYS A 323 6.46 -5.95 0.62
C LYS A 323 5.51 -5.98 1.81
N LEU A 324 5.61 -7.00 2.67
CA LEU A 324 4.82 -7.08 3.90
C LEU A 324 5.08 -5.89 4.82
N TRP A 325 6.33 -5.48 4.98
CA TRP A 325 6.69 -4.35 5.84
C TRP A 325 6.42 -3.00 5.21
N GLU A 326 6.60 -2.86 3.89
CA GLU A 326 6.16 -1.70 3.14
C GLU A 326 4.65 -1.47 3.35
N GLN A 327 3.84 -2.50 3.19
CA GLN A 327 2.40 -2.40 3.41
C GLN A 327 2.05 -2.06 4.86
N TYR A 328 2.72 -2.67 5.85
CA TYR A 328 2.50 -2.35 7.26
C TYR A 328 2.77 -0.86 7.57
N LEU A 329 3.84 -0.29 7.02
CA LEU A 329 4.17 1.13 7.22
C LEU A 329 3.14 2.04 6.54
N ASN A 330 2.75 1.72 5.30
CA ASN A 330 1.73 2.49 4.57
C ASN A 330 0.37 2.47 5.30
N GLU A 331 -0.06 1.30 5.78
CA GLU A 331 -1.31 1.13 6.54
C GLU A 331 -1.30 1.94 7.84
N LYS A 332 -0.15 1.99 8.50
CA LYS A 332 0.03 2.79 9.70
C LYS A 332 -0.05 4.29 9.39
N ASP A 333 0.63 4.74 8.35
CA ASP A 333 0.61 6.15 7.94
C ASP A 333 -0.81 6.58 7.54
N GLU A 334 -1.55 5.72 6.81
CA GLU A 334 -2.96 5.92 6.51
C GLU A 334 -3.81 6.03 7.79
N TYR A 335 -3.61 5.13 8.75
CA TYR A 335 -4.36 5.12 10.00
C TYR A 335 -4.14 6.39 10.83
N LEU A 336 -2.89 6.85 10.95
CA LEU A 336 -2.59 8.10 11.65
C LEU A 336 -3.07 9.34 10.89
N TYR A 337 -3.08 9.28 9.56
CA TYR A 337 -3.66 10.32 8.74
C TYR A 337 -5.17 10.44 8.98
N GLU A 338 -5.90 9.31 8.99
CA GLU A 338 -7.34 9.27 9.32
C GLU A 338 -7.60 9.83 10.73
N LEU A 339 -6.80 9.43 11.73
CA LEU A 339 -6.90 9.95 13.09
C LEU A 339 -6.72 11.47 13.14
N LYS A 340 -5.76 12.01 12.38
CA LYS A 340 -5.56 13.45 12.27
C LYS A 340 -6.78 14.15 11.63
N GLN A 341 -7.36 13.56 10.59
CA GLN A 341 -8.56 14.11 9.93
C GLN A 341 -9.75 14.13 10.89
N GLU A 342 -9.97 13.04 11.64
CA GLU A 342 -11.07 12.94 12.61
C GLU A 342 -10.93 13.97 13.73
N LEU A 343 -9.71 14.22 14.21
CA LEU A 343 -9.47 15.24 15.23
C LEU A 343 -9.76 16.67 14.72
N GLY A 344 -9.61 16.93 13.43
CA GLY A 344 -9.87 18.25 12.83
C GLY A 344 -9.00 19.38 13.41
N LEU A 345 -7.79 19.03 13.89
CA LEU A 345 -6.85 19.93 14.56
C LEU A 345 -5.59 20.16 13.71
N GLU A 346 -5.00 21.35 13.84
CA GLU A 346 -3.70 21.63 13.25
C GLU A 346 -2.57 21.02 14.10
N LEU A 347 -1.40 20.79 13.49
CA LEU A 347 -0.28 20.10 14.17
C LEU A 347 0.21 20.81 15.44
N HIS A 348 0.08 22.14 15.49
CA HIS A 348 0.48 22.98 16.62
C HIS A 348 -0.58 23.08 17.72
N ASP A 349 -1.80 22.58 17.47
CA ASP A 349 -2.87 22.58 18.44
C ASP A 349 -2.65 21.54 19.54
N LYS A 350 -3.36 21.72 20.65
CA LYS A 350 -3.36 20.78 21.76
C LYS A 350 -4.52 19.81 21.62
N VAL A 351 -4.24 18.53 21.84
CA VAL A 351 -5.25 17.47 21.95
C VAL A 351 -5.35 17.02 23.41
N THR A 352 -6.59 16.90 23.89
CA THR A 352 -6.93 16.39 25.23
C THR A 352 -7.10 14.88 25.16
N LEU A 353 -6.87 14.17 26.27
CA LEU A 353 -7.06 12.72 26.33
C LEU A 353 -8.47 12.25 25.88
N PRO A 354 -9.59 12.85 26.33
CA PRO A 354 -10.93 12.43 25.90
C PRO A 354 -11.15 12.59 24.39
N LYS A 355 -10.64 13.67 23.79
CA LYS A 355 -10.74 13.90 22.34
C LYS A 355 -9.97 12.86 21.53
N LEU A 356 -8.77 12.49 21.97
CA LEU A 356 -7.99 11.46 21.30
C LEU A 356 -8.67 10.08 21.44
N HIS A 357 -9.21 9.80 22.63
CA HIS A 357 -9.99 8.60 22.90
C HIS A 357 -11.22 8.51 21.97
N GLU A 358 -12.03 9.56 21.92
CA GLU A 358 -13.21 9.65 21.05
C GLU A 358 -12.83 9.46 19.58
N ALA A 359 -11.82 10.18 19.08
CA ALA A 359 -11.38 10.06 17.70
C ALA A 359 -10.90 8.64 17.34
N LEU A 360 -10.15 7.97 18.24
CA LEU A 360 -9.72 6.58 18.04
C LEU A 360 -10.91 5.62 17.97
N MET A 361 -11.90 5.79 18.85
CA MET A 361 -13.11 4.96 18.84
C MET A 361 -14.02 5.26 17.65
N THR A 362 -14.02 6.49 17.12
CA THR A 362 -14.75 6.83 15.91
C THR A 362 -14.14 6.18 14.67
N ILE A 363 -12.81 6.26 14.50
CA ILE A 363 -12.17 5.68 13.31
C ILE A 363 -12.01 4.16 13.39
N ASP A 364 -11.98 3.58 14.60
CA ASP A 364 -11.82 2.15 14.84
C ASP A 364 -12.66 1.67 16.04
N PRO A 365 -13.98 1.49 15.85
CA PRO A 365 -14.90 1.07 16.92
C PRO A 365 -14.63 -0.34 17.46
N SER A 366 -13.75 -1.11 16.80
CA SER A 366 -13.41 -2.50 17.19
C SER A 366 -12.20 -2.55 18.13
N LEU A 367 -11.62 -1.41 18.50
CA LEU A 367 -10.57 -1.32 19.50
C LEU A 367 -11.06 -1.86 20.84
N ASP A 368 -10.38 -2.90 21.33
CA ASP A 368 -10.58 -3.34 22.69
C ASP A 368 -9.96 -2.35 23.68
N LYS A 369 -10.46 -2.35 24.92
CA LYS A 369 -10.03 -1.42 25.98
C LYS A 369 -8.52 -1.48 26.25
N GLN A 370 -7.91 -2.66 26.14
CA GLN A 370 -6.47 -2.81 26.40
C GLN A 370 -5.65 -2.17 25.30
N THR A 371 -6.01 -2.38 24.04
CA THR A 371 -5.34 -1.77 22.89
C THR A 371 -5.51 -0.24 22.87
N LEU A 372 -6.73 0.25 23.11
CA LEU A 372 -7.03 1.68 23.19
C LEU A 372 -6.20 2.38 24.28
N ASN A 373 -6.20 1.83 25.49
CA ASN A 373 -5.38 2.35 26.59
C ASN A 373 -3.88 2.28 26.26
N GLY A 374 -3.46 1.26 25.52
CA GLY A 374 -2.10 1.18 24.98
C GLY A 374 -1.75 2.36 24.08
N TYR A 375 -2.64 2.73 23.14
CA TYR A 375 -2.41 3.87 22.24
C TYR A 375 -2.42 5.20 22.98
N LEU A 376 -3.35 5.41 23.92
CA LEU A 376 -3.39 6.61 24.74
C LEU A 376 -2.14 6.75 25.62
N SER A 377 -1.74 5.66 26.28
CA SER A 377 -0.49 5.58 27.06
C SER A 377 0.72 5.95 26.21
N GLN A 378 0.78 5.47 24.97
CA GLN A 378 1.87 5.78 24.05
C GLN A 378 1.86 7.26 23.62
N ALA A 379 0.70 7.80 23.24
CA ALA A 379 0.55 9.18 22.77
C ALA A 379 0.91 10.21 23.85
N PHE A 380 0.47 9.98 25.09
CA PHE A 380 0.68 10.89 26.21
C PHE A 380 1.90 10.56 27.07
N GLN A 381 2.60 9.45 26.77
CA GLN A 381 3.76 8.94 27.53
C GLN A 381 3.48 8.65 29.02
N PHE A 382 2.26 8.24 29.36
CA PHE A 382 1.92 7.78 30.71
C PHE A 382 1.97 6.25 30.79
N PRO A 383 2.38 5.66 31.92
CA PRO A 383 2.10 4.25 32.19
C PRO A 383 0.60 3.98 32.06
N VAL A 384 0.22 2.83 31.49
CA VAL A 384 -1.21 2.44 31.34
C VAL A 384 -1.95 2.47 32.69
N THR A 385 -1.24 2.18 33.79
CA THR A 385 -1.76 2.21 35.17
C THR A 385 -2.04 3.60 35.72
N GLU A 386 -1.52 4.64 35.07
CA GLU A 386 -1.67 6.05 35.46
C GLU A 386 -2.61 6.83 34.54
N LEU A 387 -3.24 6.16 33.56
CA LEU A 387 -4.27 6.77 32.75
C LEU A 387 -5.48 7.11 33.63
N PRO A 388 -6.00 8.36 33.58
CA PRO A 388 -7.22 8.74 34.27
C PRO A 388 -8.38 7.81 33.87
N GLU A 389 -9.23 7.44 34.82
CA GLU A 389 -10.47 6.72 34.50
C GLU A 389 -11.46 7.65 33.79
N GLU A 390 -12.30 7.08 32.91
CA GLU A 390 -13.33 7.83 32.18
C GLU A 390 -14.20 8.65 33.15
N GLY A 391 -14.20 9.97 32.97
CA GLY A 391 -15.01 10.91 33.77
C GLY A 391 -14.30 11.49 34.99
N GLU A 392 -13.00 11.23 35.19
CA GLU A 392 -12.20 11.96 36.18
C GLU A 392 -11.84 13.39 35.70
N GLU A 393 -11.91 14.39 36.58
CA GLU A 393 -11.50 15.79 36.24
C GLU A 393 -10.05 15.89 35.73
N LYS A 394 -9.18 14.93 36.10
CA LYS A 394 -7.79 14.84 35.62
C LYS A 394 -7.69 14.50 34.14
N GLU A 395 -8.71 13.88 33.57
CA GLU A 395 -8.77 13.49 32.16
C GLU A 395 -8.84 14.73 31.24
N GLU A 396 -9.69 15.71 31.58
CA GLU A 396 -9.82 16.98 30.84
C GLU A 396 -8.56 17.85 30.94
N GLY A 397 -7.81 17.74 32.05
CA GLY A 397 -6.56 18.47 32.27
C GLY A 397 -5.36 17.90 31.53
N THR A 398 -5.48 16.69 30.96
CA THR A 398 -4.37 15.99 30.31
C THR A 398 -4.29 16.38 28.83
N VAL A 399 -3.32 17.22 28.48
CA VAL A 399 -3.14 17.80 27.15
C VAL A 399 -1.70 17.67 26.64
N ILE A 400 -1.57 17.41 25.35
CA ILE A 400 -0.28 17.37 24.62
C ILE A 400 -0.44 18.06 23.27
N GLN A 401 0.66 18.52 22.66
CA GLN A 401 0.64 18.98 21.27
C GLN A 401 0.32 17.82 20.34
N LEU A 402 -0.57 18.04 19.37
CA LEU A 402 -1.00 17.02 18.41
C LEU A 402 0.19 16.43 17.67
N GLN A 403 1.11 17.27 17.20
CA GLN A 403 2.33 16.82 16.55
C GLN A 403 3.09 15.80 17.41
N THR A 404 3.30 16.10 18.69
CA THR A 404 4.01 15.20 19.60
C THR A 404 3.24 13.89 19.79
N ALA A 405 1.91 13.93 19.97
CA ALA A 405 1.11 12.72 20.10
C ALA A 405 1.22 11.82 18.86
N LEU A 406 1.09 12.40 17.67
CA LEU A 406 1.22 11.67 16.40
C LEU A 406 2.64 11.10 16.22
N GLU A 407 3.68 11.86 16.56
CA GLU A 407 5.06 11.38 16.56
C GLU A 407 5.23 10.18 17.53
N GLN A 408 4.66 10.24 18.74
CA GLN A 408 4.72 9.10 19.68
C GLN A 408 4.01 7.85 19.17
N LEU A 409 2.84 8.02 18.54
CA LEU A 409 2.12 6.92 17.90
C LEU A 409 2.90 6.39 16.68
N GLN A 410 3.54 7.28 15.92
CA GLN A 410 4.39 6.91 14.78
C GLN A 410 5.61 6.09 15.19
N MET A 411 6.12 6.28 16.41
CA MET A 411 7.20 5.45 16.93
C MET A 411 6.73 4.09 17.48
N SER A 412 5.43 3.92 17.75
CA SER A 412 4.88 2.75 18.47
C SER A 412 4.24 1.72 17.53
N ASP A 413 3.75 0.58 18.05
CA ASP A 413 2.97 -0.37 17.23
C ASP A 413 1.50 0.04 17.25
N VAL A 414 1.06 0.75 16.21
CA VAL A 414 -0.31 1.26 16.06
C VAL A 414 -0.85 0.78 14.73
N ARG A 415 -2.04 0.18 14.76
CA ARG A 415 -2.69 -0.40 13.59
C ARG A 415 -4.19 -0.46 13.79
N ARG A 416 -4.90 -0.58 12.67
CA ARG A 416 -6.34 -0.81 12.66
C ARG A 416 -6.68 -2.23 13.16
N MET A 417 -7.71 -2.33 13.99
CA MET A 417 -8.19 -3.56 14.61
C MET A 417 -9.56 -4.02 14.08
N GLY A 418 -10.30 -3.16 13.37
CA GLY A 418 -11.58 -3.49 12.72
C GLY A 418 -11.69 -3.03 11.25
N PRO A 419 -12.77 -3.41 10.55
CA PRO A 419 -13.03 -2.93 9.19
C PRO A 419 -13.29 -1.41 9.18
N ARG A 420 -12.98 -0.73 8.07
CA ARG A 420 -13.38 0.67 7.86
C ARG A 420 -14.90 0.72 7.71
N GLU A 421 -15.62 1.50 8.53
CA GLU A 421 -17.10 1.59 8.49
C GLU A 421 -17.66 2.10 7.14
N GLN A 422 -16.81 2.59 6.22
CA GLN A 422 -17.20 3.10 4.91
C GLN A 422 -17.08 2.10 3.75
N GLU A 423 -16.60 0.87 3.98
CA GLU A 423 -16.53 -0.14 2.91
C GLU A 423 -17.71 -1.12 3.03
N PRO A 424 -18.66 -1.16 2.07
CA PRO A 424 -19.67 -2.19 2.05
C PRO A 424 -18.97 -3.55 1.93
N ALA A 425 -19.37 -4.49 2.79
CA ALA A 425 -18.92 -5.88 2.68
C ALA A 425 -19.29 -6.41 1.29
N THR A 426 -18.30 -6.57 0.41
CA THR A 426 -18.44 -7.23 -0.89
C THR A 426 -18.19 -8.72 -0.77
#